data_AF-A0AA44TKI1-F1
#
_entry.id   AF-A0AA44TKI1-F1
#
_cell.length_a   1.000
_cell.length_b   1.000
_cell.length_c   1.000
_cell.angle_alpha   90.00
_cell.angle_beta   90.00
_cell.angle_gamma   90.00
#
_symmetry.space_group_name_H-M   'P 1'
#
loop_
_entity.id
_entity.type
_entity.pdbx_description
1 polymer ?
#
loop_
_entity_poly.entity_id
_entity_poly.type
_entity_poly.pdbx_seq_one_letter_code
_entity_poly.pdbx_strand_id
1 'polypeptide(L)' 'MRTCDVVSLHSASTPRTYHMLGAEDFATMEDGAAFINTARGAICGQDALIAELQRDRINAIM' A
#
# COMPACT_ATOMS: atom_id res chain seq x y z
N MET A 1 0.46 -4.66 -8.69
CA MET A 1 1.86 -4.38 -8.28
C MET A 1 2.78 -5.60 -8.48
N ARG A 2 2.43 -6.53 -9.37
CA ARG A 2 2.92 -7.93 -9.39
C ARG A 2 4.34 -8.16 -9.97
N THR A 3 5.07 -7.10 -10.24
CA THR A 3 6.40 -7.16 -10.89
C THR A 3 7.34 -6.13 -10.27
N CYS A 4 7.06 -5.71 -9.04
CA CYS A 4 7.76 -4.59 -8.39
C CYS A 4 8.17 -5.01 -6.98
N ASP A 5 9.48 -4.96 -6.72
CA ASP A 5 10.02 -5.14 -5.36
C ASP A 5 9.70 -3.94 -4.45
N VAL A 6 9.49 -2.76 -5.05
CA VAL A 6 9.18 -1.52 -4.34
C VAL A 6 8.05 -0.78 -5.04
N VAL A 7 7.06 -0.34 -4.26
CA VAL A 7 5.97 0.52 -4.72
C VAL A 7 5.93 1.79 -3.89
N SER A 8 6.09 2.94 -4.54
CA SER A 8 6.10 4.25 -3.87
C SER A 8 4.90 5.10 -4.28
N LEU A 9 4.16 5.61 -3.30
CA LEU A 9 2.95 6.40 -3.50
C LEU A 9 3.26 7.91 -3.53
N HIS A 10 2.96 8.55 -4.66
CA HIS A 10 3.17 10.00 -4.87
C HIS A 10 1.89 10.77 -5.24
N SER A 11 0.71 10.17 -5.02
CA SER A 11 -0.56 10.81 -5.36
C SER A 11 -0.99 11.85 -4.32
N ALA A 12 -1.67 12.90 -4.77
CA ALA A 12 -2.30 13.87 -3.87
C ALA A 12 -3.52 13.25 -3.15
N SER A 13 -3.78 13.65 -1.91
CA SER A 13 -4.99 13.24 -1.17
C SER A 13 -6.17 14.10 -1.59
N THR A 14 -7.13 13.47 -2.25
CA THR A 14 -8.35 14.07 -2.79
C THR A 14 -9.52 13.13 -2.52
N PRO A 15 -10.79 13.57 -2.62
CA PRO A 15 -11.93 12.66 -2.50
C PRO A 15 -11.88 11.46 -3.45
N ARG A 16 -11.24 11.61 -4.62
CA ARG A 16 -11.08 10.54 -5.62
C ARG A 16 -9.97 9.55 -5.29
N THR A 17 -8.99 9.95 -4.48
CA THR A 17 -7.87 9.10 -4.05
C THR A 17 -8.05 8.54 -2.64
N TYR A 18 -9.14 8.89 -1.96
CA TYR A 18 -9.45 8.39 -0.62
C TYR A 18 -9.63 6.86 -0.64
N HIS A 19 -8.84 6.15 0.15
CA HIS A 19 -8.78 4.68 0.21
C HIS A 19 -8.67 4.02 -1.17
N MET A 20 -7.97 4.67 -2.11
CA MET A 20 -7.76 4.16 -3.46
C MET A 20 -6.98 2.84 -3.47
N LEU A 21 -6.06 2.63 -2.52
CA LEU A 21 -5.34 1.37 -2.36
C LEU A 21 -6.03 0.50 -1.31
N GLY A 22 -6.64 -0.59 -1.73
CA GLY A 22 -7.38 -1.53 -0.88
C GLY A 22 -6.75 -2.92 -0.83
N ALA A 23 -7.51 -3.87 -0.29
CA ALA A 23 -7.05 -5.26 -0.10
C ALA A 23 -6.63 -5.94 -1.41
N GLU A 24 -7.37 -5.73 -2.50
CA GLU A 24 -7.04 -6.33 -3.80
C GLU A 24 -5.74 -5.77 -4.36
N ASP A 25 -5.45 -4.48 -4.16
CA ASP A 25 -4.21 -3.85 -4.60
C ASP A 25 -3.01 -4.43 -3.87
N PHE A 26 -3.06 -4.46 -2.52
CA PHE A 26 -1.99 -5.02 -1.69
C PHE A 26 -1.81 -6.52 -1.88
N ALA A 27 -2.90 -7.27 -2.11
CA ALA A 27 -2.82 -8.70 -2.43
C ALA A 27 -2.06 -8.97 -3.74
N THR A 28 -1.96 -7.97 -4.63
CA THR A 28 -1.18 -8.10 -5.87
C THR A 28 0.30 -7.75 -5.71
N MET A 29 0.76 -7.35 -4.52
CA MET A 29 2.19 -7.15 -4.24
C MET A 29 2.89 -8.50 -4.09
N GLU A 30 4.14 -8.55 -4.53
CA GLU A 30 5.01 -9.70 -4.30
C GLU A 30 5.38 -9.84 -2.82
N ASP A 31 5.59 -11.09 -2.37
CA ASP A 31 6.06 -11.36 -1.01
C ASP A 31 7.44 -10.74 -0.80
N GLY A 32 7.63 -10.07 0.33
CA GLY A 32 8.84 -9.32 0.68
C GLY A 32 8.90 -7.90 0.09
N ALA A 33 7.99 -7.52 -0.81
CA ALA A 33 8.00 -6.19 -1.42
C ALA A 33 7.80 -5.06 -0.40
N ALA A 34 8.35 -3.88 -0.69
CA ALA A 34 8.24 -2.69 0.14
C ALA A 34 7.21 -1.69 -0.42
N PHE A 35 6.27 -1.26 0.43
CA PHE A 35 5.37 -0.16 0.16
C PHE A 35 5.85 1.12 0.85
N ILE A 36 6.02 2.20 0.09
CA ILE A 36 6.47 3.50 0.59
C ILE A 36 5.35 4.53 0.41
N ASN A 37 4.90 5.16 1.50
CA ASN A 37 3.92 6.24 1.46
C ASN A 37 4.37 7.44 2.30
N THR A 38 5.17 8.31 1.69
CA THR A 38 5.51 9.63 2.26
C THR A 38 4.51 10.72 1.86
N ALA A 39 3.42 10.36 1.17
CA ALA A 39 2.40 11.28 0.70
C ALA A 39 1.34 11.53 1.80
N ARG A 40 0.28 10.72 1.86
CA ARG A 40 -0.82 10.87 2.82
C ARG A 40 -1.43 9.49 3.12
N GLY A 41 -1.61 9.19 4.40
CA GLY A 41 -2.19 7.92 4.86
C GLY A 41 -3.61 7.66 4.34
N ALA A 42 -4.42 8.71 4.14
CA ALA A 42 -5.82 8.61 3.70
C ALA A 42 -6.02 8.02 2.29
N ILE A 43 -4.94 7.85 1.52
CA ILE A 43 -4.99 7.21 0.19
C ILE A 43 -4.99 5.68 0.33
N CYS A 44 -4.47 5.15 1.43
CA CYS A 44 -4.38 3.73 1.71
C CYS A 44 -5.50 3.28 2.64
N GLY A 45 -6.16 2.17 2.33
CA GLY A 45 -6.96 1.44 3.29
C GLY A 45 -6.05 0.84 4.36
N GLN A 46 -6.02 1.45 5.54
CA GLN A 46 -5.13 1.03 6.64
C GLN A 46 -5.37 -0.41 7.06
N ASP A 47 -6.63 -0.85 7.15
CA ASP A 47 -6.95 -2.23 7.56
C ASP A 47 -6.38 -3.26 6.59
N ALA A 48 -6.43 -2.96 5.29
CA ALA A 48 -5.88 -3.82 4.25
C ALA A 48 -4.35 -3.89 4.32
N LEU A 49 -3.69 -2.73 4.50
CA LEU A 49 -2.24 -2.68 4.68
C LEU A 49 -1.80 -3.43 5.94
N ILE A 50 -2.49 -3.21 7.07
CA ILE A 50 -2.21 -3.87 8.34
C ILE A 50 -2.36 -5.40 8.21
N ALA A 51 -3.38 -5.87 7.50
CA ALA A 51 -3.59 -7.30 7.30
C ALA A 51 -2.42 -7.98 6.57
N GLU A 52 -1.80 -7.34 5.59
CA GLU A 52 -0.62 -7.88 4.90
C GLU A 52 0.65 -7.77 5.75
N LEU A 53 0.80 -6.69 6.52
CA LEU A 53 1.92 -6.51 7.46
C LEU A 53 1.90 -7.55 8.58
N GLN A 54 0.73 -7.84 9.15
CA GLN A 54 0.57 -8.86 10.20
C GLN A 54 0.89 -10.28 9.71
N ARG A 55 0.88 -10.50 8.40
CA ARG A 55 1.26 -11.77 7.77
C ARG A 55 2.74 -11.83 7.37
N ASP A 56 3.52 -10.80 7.69
CA ASP A 56 4.90 -10.60 7.23
C ASP A 56 5.05 -10.74 5.69
N ARG A 57 3.98 -10.48 4.94
CA ARG A 57 4.00 -10.62 3.47
C ARG A 57 4.69 -9.46 2.79
N ILE A 58 4.53 -8.24 3.31
CA ILE A 58 5.12 -7.03 2.73
C ILE A 58 5.71 -6.16 3.83
N ASN A 59 6.56 -5.22 3.45
CA ASN A 59 7.12 -4.20 4.34
C ASN A 59 6.47 -2.84 4.05
N ALA A 60 6.37 -1.96 5.05
CA ALA A 60 5.85 -0.60 4.85
C ALA A 60 6.72 0.46 5.50
N ILE A 61 6.90 1.58 4.78
CA ILE A 61 7.58 2.80 5.24
C ILE A 61 6.60 3.95 5.00
N MET A 62 6.30 4.71 6.04
CA MET A 62 5.25 5.74 6.06
C MET A 62 5.82 7.08 6.50
#